data_AF-A0A6P5XT37-F1
#
_entry.id   AF-A0A6P5XT37-F1
#
_cell.length_a   1.000
_cell.length_b   1.000
_cell.length_c   1.000
_cell.angle_alpha   90.00
_cell.angle_beta   90.00
_cell.angle_gamma   90.00
#
_symmetry.space_group_name_H-M   'P 1'
#
loop_
_entity.id
_entity.type
_entity.pdbx_description
1 polymer ?
#
loop_
_entity_poly.entity_id
_entity_poly.type
_entity_poly.pdbx_seq_one_letter_code
_entity_poly.pdbx_strand_id
1 'polypeptide(L)'
;MSGQTRKLIQKKLKIRGYSLKMDGLEEILSFVNRFQDAEDEAMDLLLDQLDHQSSVKSSIIDKEAVHGVISLLLEAEAAEEEYPTSSRSSIRVVDAFLVPKFRYDPIKKHFFQHAGSLPIHGEASAKAALYRDRFLLLFQRVSRDQHFIKPAFDTDDETSQSCQLSPIQSLVGQRGRRWVMGVISQLEDGHFYLEDLTAAVEIDFSKAKITTGFFAENTIIVAEGEMLSEGIFQVITCGFPPLEDRDKSLKVFAGHDFFGGGTLTKEETLRLADLEKRAVNDMFVILSDIWLDNEQVMEKLETVLNGFESVEIVPSLFVFMGNFCSHPCNLSFHSFSSLRLHFGKLGRMIEAHPRLKEQSQFLFIPGPDDAGPSTALPRCALPKYLTEEFQKHVPNAIFSSNPCRIKFYTQEIVFFRQDLLYRMRRSCLIPPSTEETDDPFEHLVATITHQSHLCPLPLFVQPIIWNYDHCLHLYPTPHTIILGDRSEQKAFKYTGITCFNPGSFAEDSTFVAYRPCSQEVEFSAL
;
A
#
# COMPACT_ATOMS: atom_id res chain seq x y z
N MET A 1 18.39 25.60 -16.48
CA MET A 1 17.76 24.29 -16.73
C MET A 1 17.71 23.94 -18.24
N SER A 2 17.42 24.88 -19.16
CA SER A 2 17.22 24.57 -20.60
C SER A 2 18.39 23.93 -21.38
N GLY A 3 19.64 24.12 -20.96
CA GLY A 3 20.82 23.60 -21.70
C GLY A 3 21.03 22.08 -21.56
N GLN A 4 20.68 21.49 -20.43
CA GLN A 4 20.79 20.04 -20.19
C GLN A 4 19.63 19.29 -20.85
N THR A 5 18.40 19.76 -20.68
CA THR A 5 17.19 19.20 -21.32
C THR A 5 17.31 19.22 -22.85
N ARG A 6 17.85 20.30 -23.45
CA ARG A 6 18.17 20.37 -24.89
C ARG A 6 19.10 19.25 -25.38
N LYS A 7 20.18 18.97 -24.63
CA LYS A 7 21.13 17.91 -24.97
C LYS A 7 20.50 16.52 -24.83
N LEU A 8 19.63 16.34 -23.84
CA LEU A 8 18.91 15.09 -23.60
C LEU A 8 17.91 14.79 -24.73
N ILE A 9 17.12 15.78 -25.16
CA ILE A 9 16.19 15.68 -26.29
C ILE A 9 16.95 15.29 -27.57
N GLN A 10 18.04 16.00 -27.89
CA GLN A 10 18.87 15.69 -29.05
C GLN A 10 19.50 14.29 -28.98
N LYS A 11 19.86 13.82 -27.77
CA LYS A 11 20.41 12.48 -27.56
C LYS A 11 19.35 11.40 -27.79
N LYS A 12 18.15 11.54 -27.21
CA LYS A 12 17.05 10.57 -27.37
C LYS A 12 16.57 10.48 -28.82
N LEU A 13 16.44 11.62 -29.51
CA LEU A 13 16.10 11.66 -30.94
C LEU A 13 17.16 11.00 -31.83
N LYS A 14 18.45 11.23 -31.55
CA LYS A 14 19.55 10.56 -32.27
C LYS A 14 19.53 9.05 -32.06
N ILE A 15 19.22 8.56 -30.86
CA ILE A 15 19.08 7.12 -30.58
C ILE A 15 17.96 6.51 -31.41
N ARG A 16 16.85 7.24 -31.59
CA ARG A 16 15.69 6.82 -32.40
C ARG A 16 15.87 7.06 -33.90
N GLY A 17 17.03 7.59 -34.35
CA GLY A 17 17.36 7.77 -35.77
C GLY A 17 16.80 9.05 -36.41
N TYR A 18 16.31 10.00 -35.62
CA TYR A 18 15.74 11.26 -36.11
C TYR A 18 16.71 12.44 -36.01
N SER A 19 16.59 13.37 -36.95
CA SER A 19 17.18 14.72 -36.86
C SER A 19 16.06 15.76 -36.74
N LEU A 20 16.21 16.70 -35.82
CA LEU A 20 15.18 17.70 -35.51
C LEU A 20 15.64 19.09 -35.98
N LYS A 21 14.74 19.83 -36.63
CA LYS A 21 14.97 21.26 -36.93
C LYS A 21 14.93 22.09 -35.63
N MET A 22 15.64 23.21 -35.60
CA MET A 22 15.71 24.09 -34.41
C MET A 22 14.33 24.51 -33.90
N ASP A 23 13.40 24.77 -34.81
CA ASP A 23 12.06 25.27 -34.47
C ASP A 23 11.18 24.18 -33.80
N GLY A 24 11.40 22.91 -34.13
CA GLY A 24 10.74 21.78 -33.44
C GLY A 24 11.33 21.50 -32.06
N LEU A 25 12.61 21.83 -31.83
CA LEU A 25 13.25 21.68 -30.52
C LEU A 25 12.65 22.63 -29.48
N GLU A 26 12.34 23.86 -29.87
CA GLU A 26 11.71 24.83 -28.97
C GLU A 26 10.30 24.40 -28.56
N GLU A 27 9.59 23.73 -29.44
CA GLU A 27 8.23 23.26 -29.19
C GLU A 27 8.19 22.04 -28.28
N ILE A 28 9.09 21.08 -28.47
CA ILE A 28 9.28 19.96 -27.53
C ILE A 28 9.67 20.50 -26.15
N LEU A 29 10.56 21.48 -26.08
CA LEU A 29 10.93 22.10 -24.79
C LEU A 29 9.73 22.79 -24.13
N SER A 30 8.90 23.50 -24.91
CA SER A 30 7.69 24.13 -24.38
C SER A 30 6.71 23.11 -23.80
N PHE A 31 6.56 21.95 -24.45
CA PHE A 31 5.73 20.86 -23.96
C PHE A 31 6.32 20.21 -22.71
N VAL A 32 7.60 19.82 -22.74
CA VAL A 32 8.29 19.14 -21.63
C VAL A 32 8.37 20.01 -20.39
N ASN A 33 8.57 21.33 -20.54
CA ASN A 33 8.60 22.28 -19.41
C ASN A 33 7.26 22.39 -18.66
N ARG A 34 6.14 21.90 -19.22
CA ARG A 34 4.87 21.77 -18.49
C ARG A 34 4.99 20.73 -17.37
N PHE A 35 5.86 19.75 -17.53
CA PHE A 35 6.04 18.59 -16.65
C PHE A 35 7.40 18.64 -15.93
N GLN A 36 7.63 19.65 -15.09
CA GLN A 36 8.96 19.94 -14.47
C GLN A 36 9.60 18.77 -13.69
N ASP A 37 8.79 17.82 -13.17
CA ASP A 37 9.27 16.65 -12.40
C ASP A 37 9.20 15.34 -13.18
N ALA A 38 8.71 15.37 -14.42
CA ALA A 38 8.55 14.20 -15.30
C ALA A 38 9.00 14.52 -16.74
N GLU A 39 10.05 15.35 -16.86
CA GLU A 39 10.53 15.84 -18.16
C GLU A 39 10.96 14.68 -19.07
N ASP A 40 11.53 13.62 -18.48
CA ASP A 40 12.07 12.48 -19.23
C ASP A 40 10.94 11.57 -19.75
N GLU A 41 9.90 11.35 -18.93
CA GLU A 41 8.70 10.59 -19.27
C GLU A 41 7.82 11.32 -20.29
N ALA A 42 7.60 12.63 -20.11
CA ALA A 42 6.85 13.46 -21.05
C ALA A 42 7.54 13.51 -22.42
N MET A 43 8.87 13.57 -22.41
CA MET A 43 9.65 13.48 -23.64
C MET A 43 9.56 12.09 -24.28
N ASP A 44 9.69 11.00 -23.51
CA ASP A 44 9.55 9.64 -24.07
C ASP A 44 8.16 9.42 -24.65
N LEU A 45 7.11 9.95 -24.02
CA LEU A 45 5.76 9.87 -24.54
C LEU A 45 5.61 10.56 -25.90
N LEU A 46 6.07 11.81 -25.98
CA LEU A 46 6.00 12.59 -27.21
C LEU A 46 6.78 11.89 -28.33
N LEU A 47 7.94 11.29 -28.02
CA LEU A 47 8.73 10.52 -28.96
C LEU A 47 8.04 9.21 -29.38
N ASP A 48 7.41 8.49 -28.44
CA ASP A 48 6.66 7.27 -28.74
C ASP A 48 5.49 7.58 -29.69
N GLN A 49 4.78 8.70 -29.49
CA GLN A 49 3.70 9.14 -30.39
C GLN A 49 4.20 9.64 -31.75
N LEU A 50 5.35 10.31 -31.79
CA LEU A 50 6.02 10.64 -33.05
C LEU A 50 6.39 9.36 -33.83
N ASP A 51 6.86 8.32 -33.16
CA ASP A 51 7.16 7.01 -33.78
C ASP A 51 5.89 6.35 -34.35
N HIS A 52 4.76 6.45 -33.63
CA HIS A 52 3.46 5.93 -34.09
C HIS A 52 2.88 6.69 -35.29
N GLN A 53 2.99 8.02 -35.32
CA GLN A 53 2.50 8.83 -36.43
C GLN A 53 3.42 8.81 -37.66
N SER A 54 4.72 8.65 -37.46
CA SER A 54 5.73 8.75 -38.52
C SER A 54 5.89 7.48 -39.38
N SER A 55 4.84 6.65 -39.47
CA SER A 55 4.85 5.41 -40.27
C SER A 55 5.22 5.57 -41.75
N VAL A 56 5.42 6.79 -42.29
CA VAL A 56 5.87 6.99 -43.68
C VAL A 56 6.73 8.28 -43.87
N LYS A 57 8.03 8.09 -44.20
CA LYS A 57 8.88 8.79 -45.23
C LYS A 57 10.07 9.74 -44.93
N SER A 58 10.39 10.22 -43.72
CA SER A 58 11.66 10.98 -43.57
C SER A 58 12.26 10.97 -42.17
N SER A 59 13.61 10.91 -42.08
CA SER A 59 14.36 10.96 -40.82
C SER A 59 14.49 12.39 -40.24
N ILE A 60 13.85 13.38 -40.87
CA ILE A 60 13.88 14.78 -40.44
C ILE A 60 12.51 15.13 -39.87
N ILE A 61 12.44 15.39 -38.56
CA ILE A 61 11.23 15.86 -37.90
C ILE A 61 11.20 17.39 -38.03
N ASP A 62 10.13 17.90 -38.66
CA ASP A 62 9.83 19.33 -38.77
C ASP A 62 8.89 19.80 -37.65
N LYS A 63 8.66 21.11 -37.62
CA LYS A 63 7.85 21.75 -36.58
C LYS A 63 6.40 21.28 -36.67
N GLU A 64 5.86 21.15 -37.88
CA GLU A 64 4.47 20.74 -38.10
C GLU A 64 4.18 19.33 -37.56
N ALA A 65 5.11 18.37 -37.71
CA ALA A 65 4.95 17.03 -37.15
C ALA A 65 4.93 17.03 -35.60
N VAL A 66 5.81 17.82 -34.98
CA VAL A 66 5.84 17.98 -33.51
C VAL A 66 4.56 18.66 -33.02
N HIS A 67 4.16 19.75 -33.67
CA HIS A 67 2.95 20.49 -33.35
C HIS A 67 1.71 19.60 -33.50
N GLY A 68 1.63 18.77 -34.54
CA GLY A 68 0.51 17.85 -34.75
C GLY A 68 0.37 16.82 -33.63
N VAL A 69 1.48 16.21 -33.19
CA VAL A 69 1.48 15.29 -32.04
C VAL A 69 1.12 15.99 -30.75
N ILE A 70 1.71 17.17 -30.49
CA ILE A 70 1.39 17.94 -29.29
C ILE A 70 -0.09 18.33 -29.29
N SER A 71 -0.61 18.89 -30.39
CA SER A 71 -2.02 19.26 -30.50
C SER A 71 -2.95 18.07 -30.29
N LEU A 72 -2.61 16.87 -30.77
CA LEU A 72 -3.39 15.67 -30.47
C LEU A 72 -3.32 15.24 -29.01
N LEU A 73 -2.15 15.33 -28.38
CA LEU A 73 -1.98 15.08 -26.95
C LEU A 73 -2.79 16.08 -26.11
N LEU A 74 -2.86 17.35 -26.56
CA LEU A 74 -3.63 18.42 -25.92
C LEU A 74 -5.14 18.36 -26.25
N GLU A 75 -5.52 17.93 -27.44
CA GLU A 75 -6.93 17.73 -27.83
C GLU A 75 -7.52 16.50 -27.12
N ALA A 76 -6.73 15.44 -26.90
CA ALA A 76 -7.13 14.35 -26.01
C ALA A 76 -7.26 14.82 -24.55
N GLU A 77 -6.42 15.76 -24.12
CA GLU A 77 -6.53 16.43 -22.81
C GLU A 77 -7.89 17.14 -22.69
N ALA A 78 -8.24 17.97 -23.69
CA ALA A 78 -9.45 18.80 -23.73
C ALA A 78 -10.76 18.03 -24.05
N ALA A 79 -10.72 17.03 -24.93
CA ALA A 79 -11.91 16.25 -25.31
C ALA A 79 -12.43 15.38 -24.15
N GLU A 80 -11.56 14.96 -23.23
CA GLU A 80 -11.99 14.30 -21.98
C GLU A 80 -12.55 15.28 -20.94
N GLU A 81 -12.35 16.60 -21.09
CA GLU A 81 -13.00 17.61 -20.24
C GLU A 81 -14.41 17.97 -20.72
N GLU A 82 -14.72 17.85 -22.02
CA GLU A 82 -16.02 18.24 -22.60
C GLU A 82 -17.08 17.11 -22.69
N TYR A 83 -16.68 15.82 -22.61
CA TYR A 83 -17.62 14.69 -22.62
C TYR A 83 -17.78 14.05 -21.22
N PRO A 84 -18.95 14.14 -20.57
CA PRO A 84 -19.23 13.45 -19.30
C PRO A 84 -19.55 11.97 -19.54
N THR A 85 -18.71 11.25 -20.26
CA THR A 85 -18.75 9.78 -20.31
C THR A 85 -18.16 9.24 -19.02
N SER A 86 -19.00 9.17 -17.98
CA SER A 86 -18.66 8.79 -16.60
C SER A 86 -17.51 9.58 -16.01
N SER A 87 -17.80 10.57 -15.17
CA SER A 87 -16.82 11.20 -14.29
C SER A 87 -15.96 10.11 -13.63
N ARG A 88 -14.74 9.87 -14.13
CA ARG A 88 -13.72 9.14 -13.37
C ARG A 88 -13.45 10.06 -12.18
N SER A 89 -14.12 9.80 -11.07
CA SER A 89 -13.91 10.56 -9.84
C SER A 89 -12.43 10.58 -9.52
N SER A 90 -11.88 11.74 -9.15
CA SER A 90 -10.48 11.91 -8.73
C SER A 90 -10.06 10.89 -7.67
N ILE A 91 -11.03 10.45 -6.87
CA ILE A 91 -10.94 9.40 -5.85
C ILE A 91 -11.54 8.11 -6.42
N ARG A 92 -10.75 7.05 -6.52
CA ARG A 92 -11.21 5.70 -6.88
C ARG A 92 -10.97 4.74 -5.72
N VAL A 93 -12.06 4.20 -5.17
CA VAL A 93 -12.01 3.19 -4.10
C VAL A 93 -11.93 1.79 -4.73
N VAL A 94 -10.93 1.02 -4.32
CA VAL A 94 -10.68 -0.36 -4.74
C VAL A 94 -10.97 -1.28 -3.56
N ASP A 95 -12.00 -2.11 -3.73
CA ASP A 95 -12.38 -3.14 -2.78
C ASP A 95 -11.32 -4.26 -2.74
N ALA A 96 -11.00 -4.78 -1.54
CA ALA A 96 -10.04 -5.85 -1.35
C ALA A 96 -10.33 -7.07 -2.24
N PHE A 97 -11.59 -7.47 -2.39
CA PHE A 97 -11.95 -8.66 -3.19
C PHE A 97 -11.79 -8.44 -4.70
N LEU A 98 -11.55 -7.21 -5.14
CA LEU A 98 -11.27 -6.84 -6.53
C LEU A 98 -9.77 -6.67 -6.81
N VAL A 99 -8.92 -6.74 -5.78
CA VAL A 99 -7.46 -6.67 -5.97
C VAL A 99 -6.99 -7.88 -6.77
N PRO A 100 -6.27 -7.70 -7.89
CA PRO A 100 -5.78 -8.81 -8.69
C PRO A 100 -4.76 -9.65 -7.94
N LYS A 101 -4.87 -10.98 -8.05
CA LYS A 101 -3.90 -11.91 -7.45
C LYS A 101 -2.76 -12.17 -8.42
N PHE A 102 -1.54 -11.91 -7.98
CA PHE A 102 -0.31 -12.29 -8.68
C PHE A 102 0.46 -13.34 -7.88
N ARG A 103 1.13 -14.25 -8.59
CA ARG A 103 2.05 -15.23 -7.99
C ARG A 103 3.42 -15.10 -8.62
N TYR A 104 4.45 -15.24 -7.81
CA TYR A 104 5.83 -15.21 -8.29
C TYR A 104 6.31 -16.59 -8.71
N ASP A 105 6.88 -16.69 -9.91
CA ASP A 105 7.58 -17.88 -10.39
C ASP A 105 9.09 -17.71 -10.14
N PRO A 106 9.72 -18.46 -9.22
CA PRO A 106 11.15 -18.32 -8.91
C PRO A 106 12.07 -18.81 -10.04
N ILE A 107 11.56 -19.62 -10.98
CA ILE A 107 12.32 -20.12 -12.12
C ILE A 107 12.32 -19.05 -13.22
N LYS A 108 11.14 -18.55 -13.59
CA LYS A 108 10.99 -17.49 -14.61
C LYS A 108 11.35 -16.10 -14.11
N LYS A 109 11.47 -15.94 -12.79
CA LYS A 109 11.70 -14.67 -12.09
C LYS A 109 10.69 -13.58 -12.46
N HIS A 110 9.43 -13.97 -12.61
CA HIS A 110 8.36 -13.07 -13.04
C HIS A 110 7.07 -13.33 -12.27
N PHE A 111 6.23 -12.30 -12.17
CA PHE A 111 4.88 -12.46 -11.63
C PHE A 111 3.92 -12.89 -12.74
N PHE A 112 2.94 -13.70 -12.39
CA PHE A 112 1.83 -14.02 -13.28
C PHE A 112 0.51 -13.81 -12.57
N GLN A 113 -0.45 -13.23 -13.28
CA GLN A 113 -1.79 -13.05 -12.74
C GLN A 113 -2.48 -14.42 -12.63
N HIS A 114 -3.10 -14.67 -11.48
CA HIS A 114 -3.92 -15.85 -11.30
C HIS A 114 -5.15 -15.76 -12.20
N ALA A 115 -5.31 -16.74 -13.08
CA ALA A 115 -6.49 -16.87 -13.93
C ALA A 115 -7.59 -17.62 -13.19
N GLY A 116 -8.80 -17.06 -13.15
CA GLY A 116 -9.99 -17.70 -12.58
C GLY A 116 -10.54 -16.99 -11.34
N SER A 117 -11.65 -17.52 -10.84
CA SER A 117 -12.30 -17.02 -9.63
C SER A 117 -11.63 -17.57 -8.37
N LEU A 118 -11.61 -16.76 -7.32
CA LEU A 118 -11.07 -17.15 -6.01
C LEU A 118 -12.23 -17.56 -5.09
N PRO A 119 -12.39 -18.83 -4.74
CA PRO A 119 -13.43 -19.23 -3.79
C PRO A 119 -13.06 -18.75 -2.38
N ILE A 120 -14.05 -18.27 -1.64
CA ILE A 120 -13.87 -17.85 -0.23
C ILE A 120 -13.41 -19.03 0.62
N HIS A 121 -14.04 -20.20 0.43
CA HIS A 121 -13.64 -21.44 1.10
C HIS A 121 -12.56 -22.15 0.29
N GLY A 122 -11.29 -21.89 0.61
CA GLY A 122 -10.16 -22.53 -0.02
C GLY A 122 -9.94 -23.97 0.42
N GLU A 123 -9.29 -24.76 -0.44
CA GLU A 123 -8.78 -26.09 -0.08
C GLU A 123 -7.56 -25.99 0.85
N ALA A 124 -7.17 -27.11 1.47
CA ALA A 124 -5.98 -27.16 2.34
C ALA A 124 -4.70 -26.68 1.63
N SER A 125 -4.59 -26.92 0.32
CA SER A 125 -3.49 -26.44 -0.53
C SER A 125 -3.38 -24.92 -0.56
N ALA A 126 -4.50 -24.19 -0.44
CA ALA A 126 -4.52 -22.73 -0.40
C ALA A 126 -3.86 -22.17 0.88
N LYS A 127 -4.00 -22.87 2.02
CA LYS A 127 -3.32 -22.49 3.26
C LYS A 127 -1.80 -22.58 3.12
N ALA A 128 -1.29 -23.65 2.52
CA ALA A 128 0.14 -23.79 2.26
C ALA A 128 0.64 -22.78 1.22
N ALA A 129 -0.15 -22.54 0.17
CA ALA A 129 0.16 -21.55 -0.87
C ALA A 129 0.28 -20.13 -0.30
N LEU A 130 -0.56 -19.76 0.68
CA LEU A 130 -0.49 -18.46 1.36
C LEU A 130 0.92 -18.17 1.91
N TYR A 131 1.46 -19.08 2.74
CA TYR A 131 2.78 -18.88 3.35
C TYR A 131 3.90 -18.92 2.30
N ARG A 132 3.77 -19.80 1.30
CA ARG A 132 4.71 -19.89 0.18
C ARG A 132 4.73 -18.60 -0.65
N ASP A 133 3.58 -18.02 -0.96
CA ASP A 133 3.45 -16.79 -1.73
C ASP A 133 4.07 -15.61 -0.98
N ARG A 134 3.85 -15.50 0.35
CA ARG A 134 4.50 -14.50 1.21
C ARG A 134 6.03 -14.65 1.20
N PHE A 135 6.54 -15.86 1.38
CA PHE A 135 7.98 -16.13 1.34
C PHE A 135 8.58 -15.76 -0.01
N LEU A 136 7.98 -16.22 -1.11
CA LEU A 136 8.49 -15.96 -2.46
C LEU A 136 8.47 -14.48 -2.84
N LEU A 137 7.47 -13.73 -2.40
CA LEU A 137 7.37 -12.28 -2.62
C LEU A 137 8.54 -11.53 -1.95
N LEU A 138 8.92 -11.90 -0.74
CA LEU A 138 10.08 -11.31 -0.08
C LEU A 138 11.39 -11.86 -0.64
N PHE A 139 11.46 -13.15 -0.94
CA PHE A 139 12.66 -13.80 -1.48
C PHE A 139 13.10 -13.17 -2.80
N GLN A 140 12.16 -12.88 -3.70
CA GLN A 140 12.48 -12.20 -4.96
C GLN A 140 12.98 -10.76 -4.76
N ARG A 141 12.59 -10.10 -3.67
CA ARG A 141 13.04 -8.77 -3.30
C ARG A 141 14.49 -8.82 -2.79
N VAL A 142 14.77 -9.71 -1.83
CA VAL A 142 16.14 -9.89 -1.31
C VAL A 142 17.11 -10.37 -2.39
N SER A 143 16.66 -11.25 -3.28
CA SER A 143 17.49 -11.75 -4.40
C SER A 143 17.91 -10.67 -5.41
N ARG A 144 17.26 -9.49 -5.38
CA ARG A 144 17.58 -8.33 -6.22
C ARG A 144 18.39 -7.26 -5.47
N ASP A 145 18.59 -7.43 -4.16
CA ASP A 145 19.34 -6.49 -3.34
C ASP A 145 20.85 -6.64 -3.56
N GLN A 146 21.55 -5.52 -3.70
CA GLN A 146 22.98 -5.49 -4.04
C GLN A 146 23.86 -6.17 -3.00
N HIS A 147 23.47 -6.16 -1.72
CA HIS A 147 24.25 -6.77 -0.65
C HIS A 147 24.18 -8.30 -0.67
N PHE A 148 23.10 -8.86 -1.23
CA PHE A 148 22.81 -10.30 -1.26
C PHE A 148 23.12 -10.94 -2.63
N ILE A 149 23.42 -10.15 -3.66
CA ILE A 149 23.80 -10.64 -4.99
C ILE A 149 25.22 -11.20 -4.97
N LYS A 150 25.40 -12.41 -5.53
CA LYS A 150 26.73 -12.99 -5.74
C LYS A 150 27.51 -12.14 -6.77
N PRO A 151 28.74 -11.69 -6.46
CA PRO A 151 29.60 -11.03 -7.43
C PRO A 151 29.81 -11.91 -8.67
N ALA A 152 29.76 -11.32 -9.86
CA ALA A 152 29.96 -12.05 -11.12
C ALA A 152 31.40 -12.55 -11.31
N PHE A 153 32.36 -12.00 -10.57
CA PHE A 153 33.77 -12.37 -10.58
C PHE A 153 34.24 -12.52 -9.14
N ASP A 154 35.00 -13.58 -8.86
CA ASP A 154 35.71 -13.74 -7.59
C ASP A 154 36.83 -12.69 -7.54
N THR A 155 36.57 -11.57 -6.88
CA THR A 155 37.63 -10.66 -6.46
C THR A 155 38.22 -11.19 -5.15
N ASP A 156 39.53 -11.45 -5.13
CA ASP A 156 40.32 -11.90 -3.96
C ASP A 156 40.41 -10.85 -2.82
N ASP A 157 39.39 -9.99 -2.66
CA ASP A 157 39.27 -9.07 -1.54
C ASP A 157 38.56 -9.79 -0.39
N GLU A 158 39.35 -10.29 0.57
CA GLU A 158 38.91 -10.87 1.85
C GLU A 158 38.01 -9.92 2.69
N THR A 159 37.85 -8.67 2.25
CA THR A 159 37.07 -7.62 2.93
C THR A 159 35.61 -7.51 2.49
N SER A 160 35.19 -8.09 1.37
CA SER A 160 33.76 -8.15 1.00
C SER A 160 33.17 -9.47 1.49
N GLN A 161 32.69 -9.51 2.74
CA GLN A 161 31.88 -10.62 3.22
C GLN A 161 30.58 -10.68 2.40
N SER A 162 30.57 -11.55 1.38
CA SER A 162 29.40 -11.86 0.58
C SER A 162 28.26 -12.30 1.50
N CYS A 163 27.18 -11.51 1.57
CA CYS A 163 25.99 -11.83 2.35
C CYS A 163 25.09 -12.83 1.60
N GLN A 164 25.67 -13.70 0.77
CA GLN A 164 24.92 -14.60 -0.10
C GLN A 164 23.99 -15.51 0.71
N LEU A 165 22.69 -15.46 0.38
CA LEU A 165 21.69 -16.34 0.96
C LEU A 165 21.97 -17.80 0.61
N SER A 166 21.97 -18.64 1.64
CA SER A 166 22.10 -20.09 1.56
C SER A 166 20.75 -20.74 1.88
N PRO A 167 20.31 -21.76 1.13
CA PRO A 167 19.16 -22.58 1.54
C PRO A 167 19.44 -23.25 2.89
N ILE A 168 18.43 -23.38 3.73
CA ILE A 168 18.56 -23.94 5.09
C ILE A 168 19.07 -25.38 5.02
N GLN A 169 18.63 -26.17 4.04
CA GLN A 169 19.12 -27.54 3.83
C GLN A 169 20.66 -27.60 3.65
N SER A 170 21.29 -26.54 3.15
CA SER A 170 22.74 -26.51 2.90
C SER A 170 23.58 -26.26 4.16
N LEU A 171 22.96 -25.89 5.29
CA LEU A 171 23.65 -25.68 6.56
C LEU A 171 24.18 -27.00 7.15
N VAL A 172 23.53 -28.13 6.84
CA VAL A 172 23.91 -29.44 7.36
C VAL A 172 25.31 -29.80 6.89
N GLY A 173 26.23 -29.95 7.85
CA GLY A 173 27.63 -30.33 7.57
C GLY A 173 28.54 -29.19 7.10
N GLN A 174 28.03 -27.96 6.99
CA GLN A 174 28.86 -26.78 6.74
C GLN A 174 29.29 -26.09 8.04
N ARG A 175 30.47 -25.48 8.02
CA ARG A 175 31.02 -24.70 9.14
C ARG A 175 31.18 -23.24 8.74
N GLY A 176 31.20 -22.35 9.74
CA GLY A 176 31.37 -20.92 9.57
C GLY A 176 30.05 -20.18 9.35
N ARG A 177 30.18 -18.87 9.20
CA ARG A 177 29.04 -17.95 9.12
C ARG A 177 28.27 -18.11 7.81
N ARG A 178 26.95 -18.03 7.92
CA ARG A 178 26.00 -18.16 6.81
C ARG A 178 24.86 -17.17 6.99
N TRP A 179 24.37 -16.69 5.84
CA TRP A 179 23.16 -15.90 5.73
C TRP A 179 22.03 -16.80 5.24
N VAL A 180 20.92 -16.83 5.97
CA VAL A 180 19.75 -17.62 5.64
C VAL A 180 18.50 -16.76 5.72
N MET A 181 17.50 -17.11 4.92
CA MET A 181 16.19 -16.47 4.91
C MET A 181 15.14 -17.53 5.20
N GLY A 182 14.23 -17.25 6.14
CA GLY A 182 13.22 -18.21 6.53
C GLY A 182 12.09 -17.59 7.34
N VAL A 183 11.06 -18.39 7.55
CA VAL A 183 9.90 -18.09 8.37
C VAL A 183 10.19 -18.55 9.80
N ILE A 184 10.04 -17.66 10.78
CA ILE A 184 10.21 -18.03 12.19
C ILE A 184 8.97 -18.77 12.67
N SER A 185 9.16 -19.87 13.40
CA SER A 185 8.11 -20.53 14.15
C SER A 185 8.54 -20.89 15.57
N GLN A 186 7.56 -21.09 16.45
CA GLN A 186 7.75 -21.64 17.79
C GLN A 186 6.83 -22.84 17.92
N LEU A 187 7.38 -24.04 17.69
CA LEU A 187 6.60 -25.29 17.72
C LEU A 187 6.44 -25.81 19.16
N GLU A 188 7.45 -25.58 20.01
CA GLU A 188 7.49 -25.95 21.41
C GLU A 188 7.93 -24.75 22.25
N ASP A 189 7.47 -24.66 23.50
CA ASP A 189 7.79 -23.54 24.38
C ASP A 189 9.31 -23.42 24.57
N GLY A 190 9.85 -22.25 24.23
CA GLY A 190 11.29 -21.96 24.30
C GLY A 190 12.14 -22.49 23.14
N HIS A 191 11.57 -23.27 22.21
CA HIS A 191 12.26 -23.77 21.02
C HIS A 191 11.79 -23.06 19.76
N PHE A 192 12.71 -22.36 19.11
CA PHE A 192 12.45 -21.58 17.90
C PHE A 192 13.00 -22.30 16.68
N TYR A 193 12.31 -22.17 15.56
CA TYR A 193 12.71 -22.77 14.29
C TYR A 193 12.69 -21.72 13.19
N LEU A 194 13.57 -21.93 12.21
CA LEU A 194 13.57 -21.20 10.95
C LEU A 194 13.32 -22.19 9.82
N GLU A 195 12.30 -21.90 9.00
CA GLU A 195 11.89 -22.75 7.89
C GLU A 195 11.95 -22.01 6.55
N ASP A 196 12.51 -22.66 5.54
CA ASP A 196 12.45 -22.21 4.15
C ASP A 196 11.77 -23.27 3.27
N LEU A 197 11.82 -23.12 1.94
CA LEU A 197 11.20 -24.08 1.02
C LEU A 197 11.93 -25.45 0.96
N THR A 198 13.05 -25.61 1.67
CA THR A 198 13.95 -26.76 1.59
C THR A 198 14.02 -27.55 2.89
N ALA A 199 14.11 -26.88 4.04
CA ALA A 199 14.25 -27.52 5.35
C ALA A 199 13.84 -26.57 6.49
N ALA A 200 13.72 -27.13 7.69
CA ALA A 200 13.61 -26.40 8.94
C ALA A 200 14.84 -26.69 9.81
N VAL A 201 15.28 -25.68 10.58
CA VAL A 201 16.40 -25.78 11.53
C VAL A 201 16.01 -25.11 12.85
N GLU A 202 16.43 -25.69 13.96
CA GLU A 202 16.28 -25.06 15.28
C GLU A 202 17.24 -23.87 15.39
N ILE A 203 16.76 -22.75 15.92
CA ILE A 203 17.54 -21.51 16.05
C ILE A 203 17.62 -21.05 17.49
N ASP A 204 18.74 -20.41 17.84
CA ASP A 204 18.92 -19.77 19.15
C ASP A 204 19.17 -18.26 18.99
N PHE A 205 18.27 -17.47 19.59
CA PHE A 205 18.30 -16.01 19.63
C PHE A 205 19.06 -15.43 20.83
N SER A 206 19.59 -16.25 21.75
CA SER A 206 20.18 -15.80 23.01
C SER A 206 21.29 -14.74 22.86
N LYS A 207 22.00 -14.74 21.73
CA LYS A 207 23.08 -13.80 21.40
C LYS A 207 22.78 -12.93 20.17
N ALA A 208 21.55 -13.01 19.66
CA ALA A 208 21.17 -12.33 18.43
C ALA A 208 21.02 -10.82 18.66
N LYS A 209 21.66 -10.03 17.81
CA LYS A 209 21.29 -8.61 17.62
C LYS A 209 20.13 -8.54 16.64
N ILE A 210 19.08 -7.80 16.98
CA ILE A 210 17.87 -7.73 16.15
C ILE A 210 17.60 -6.29 15.72
N THR A 211 17.12 -6.11 14.49
CA THR A 211 16.74 -4.80 13.95
C THR A 211 15.38 -4.33 14.48
N THR A 212 14.98 -3.11 14.16
CA THR A 212 13.62 -2.60 14.45
C THR A 212 12.55 -3.51 13.88
N GLY A 213 11.61 -3.93 14.72
CA GLY A 213 10.41 -4.66 14.30
C GLY A 213 9.80 -5.55 15.38
N PHE A 214 8.58 -6.03 15.12
CA PHE A 214 7.90 -7.05 15.91
C PHE A 214 8.11 -8.43 15.26
N PHE A 215 9.02 -9.20 15.84
CA PHE A 215 9.31 -10.56 15.39
C PHE A 215 8.27 -11.52 15.97
N ALA A 216 7.23 -11.79 15.19
CA ALA A 216 6.17 -12.72 15.55
C ALA A 216 6.31 -14.04 14.78
N GLU A 217 5.60 -15.07 15.22
CA GLU A 217 5.50 -16.33 14.48
C GLU A 217 4.96 -16.07 13.06
N ASN A 218 5.51 -16.78 12.07
CA ASN A 218 5.27 -16.64 10.64
C ASN A 218 5.81 -15.35 10.00
N THR A 219 6.54 -14.50 10.73
CA THR A 219 7.33 -13.44 10.10
C THR A 219 8.55 -14.03 9.39
N ILE A 220 8.89 -13.45 8.25
CA ILE A 220 10.04 -13.86 7.46
C ILE A 220 11.23 -13.00 7.85
N ILE A 221 12.36 -13.63 8.16
CA ILE A 221 13.59 -12.93 8.54
C ILE A 221 14.74 -13.33 7.64
N VAL A 222 15.77 -12.49 7.67
CA VAL A 222 17.11 -12.79 7.20
C VAL A 222 18.01 -12.84 8.43
N ALA A 223 18.72 -13.95 8.62
CA ALA A 223 19.58 -14.20 9.76
C ALA A 223 21.01 -14.54 9.32
N GLU A 224 21.99 -13.89 9.96
CA GLU A 224 23.38 -14.32 9.97
C GLU A 224 23.62 -15.19 11.21
N GLY A 225 24.28 -16.32 11.03
CA GLY A 225 24.61 -17.21 12.14
C GLY A 225 25.58 -18.30 11.76
N GLU A 226 25.83 -19.20 12.71
CA GLU A 226 26.67 -20.38 12.52
C GLU A 226 25.95 -21.63 13.04
N MET A 227 26.09 -22.73 12.30
CA MET A 227 25.57 -24.03 12.71
C MET A 227 26.49 -24.64 13.77
N LEU A 228 25.95 -24.92 14.95
CA LEU A 228 26.67 -25.57 16.03
C LEU A 228 26.74 -27.10 15.85
N SER A 229 27.64 -27.76 16.59
CA SER A 229 27.80 -29.22 16.56
C SER A 229 26.55 -29.98 17.00
N GLU A 230 25.72 -29.33 17.81
CA GLU A 230 24.48 -29.87 18.38
C GLU A 230 23.31 -29.82 17.38
N GLY A 231 23.50 -29.20 16.20
CA GLY A 231 22.47 -29.06 15.17
C GLY A 231 21.56 -27.84 15.32
N ILE A 232 21.92 -26.92 16.23
CA ILE A 232 21.22 -25.65 16.45
C ILE A 232 21.97 -24.55 15.70
N PHE A 233 21.23 -23.70 14.98
CA PHE A 233 21.78 -22.53 14.31
C PHE A 233 21.80 -21.33 15.26
N GLN A 234 22.99 -20.96 15.74
CA GLN A 234 23.15 -19.80 16.61
C GLN A 234 23.06 -18.52 15.78
N VAL A 235 22.01 -17.73 16.01
CA VAL A 235 21.83 -16.44 15.35
C VAL A 235 22.75 -15.40 15.98
N ILE A 236 23.50 -14.68 15.14
CA ILE A 236 24.38 -13.57 15.53
C ILE A 236 23.66 -12.24 15.30
N THR A 237 23.05 -12.08 14.14
CA THR A 237 22.20 -10.94 13.82
C THR A 237 21.02 -11.39 12.98
N CYS A 238 19.86 -10.79 13.18
CA CYS A 238 18.73 -11.00 12.28
C CYS A 238 17.90 -9.74 12.13
N GLY A 239 17.34 -9.58 10.94
CA GLY A 239 16.43 -8.50 10.62
C GLY A 239 15.38 -8.96 9.64
N PHE A 240 14.44 -8.06 9.34
CA PHE A 240 13.52 -8.33 8.24
C PHE A 240 14.22 -8.18 6.88
N PRO A 241 13.70 -8.86 5.84
CA PRO A 241 14.13 -8.66 4.46
C PRO A 241 14.24 -7.16 4.11
N PRO A 242 15.35 -6.71 3.49
CA PRO A 242 15.52 -5.29 3.14
C PRO A 242 14.36 -4.78 2.29
N LEU A 243 13.97 -3.53 2.52
CA LEU A 243 12.96 -2.85 1.71
C LEU A 243 13.52 -2.52 0.34
N GLU A 244 12.67 -2.63 -0.67
CA GLU A 244 12.97 -2.16 -2.02
C GLU A 244 12.21 -0.86 -2.27
N ASP A 245 12.90 0.09 -2.88
CA ASP A 245 12.33 1.35 -3.34
C ASP A 245 11.19 1.11 -4.36
N ARG A 246 10.10 1.87 -4.20
CA ARG A 246 8.88 1.72 -5.01
C ARG A 246 9.16 1.84 -6.50
N ASP A 247 9.97 2.81 -6.92
CA ASP A 247 10.24 3.05 -8.35
C ASP A 247 11.05 1.91 -8.95
N LYS A 248 11.95 1.29 -8.16
CA LYS A 248 12.66 0.07 -8.58
C LYS A 248 11.68 -1.08 -8.80
N SER A 249 10.74 -1.31 -7.87
CA SER A 249 9.74 -2.38 -8.03
C SER A 249 8.85 -2.16 -9.26
N LEU A 250 8.38 -0.93 -9.48
CA LEU A 250 7.51 -0.58 -10.61
C LEU A 250 8.23 -0.71 -11.96
N LYS A 251 9.52 -0.34 -12.03
CA LYS A 251 10.33 -0.50 -13.26
C LYS A 251 10.52 -1.97 -13.64
N VAL A 252 10.76 -2.84 -12.66
CA VAL A 252 10.99 -4.27 -12.91
C VAL A 252 9.73 -4.98 -13.38
N PHE A 253 8.57 -4.61 -12.83
CA PHE A 253 7.29 -5.28 -13.11
C PHE A 253 6.27 -4.34 -13.77
N ALA A 254 6.74 -3.50 -14.69
CA ALA A 254 5.90 -2.57 -15.43
C ALA A 254 4.70 -3.29 -16.09
N GLY A 255 3.53 -2.66 -16.05
CA GLY A 255 2.29 -3.19 -16.64
C GLY A 255 1.50 -4.17 -15.75
N HIS A 256 1.93 -4.43 -14.51
CA HIS A 256 1.15 -5.21 -13.54
C HIS A 256 0.34 -4.29 -12.61
N ASP A 257 -0.96 -4.57 -12.46
CA ASP A 257 -1.85 -3.83 -11.53
C ASP A 257 -1.87 -4.47 -10.14
N PHE A 258 -0.75 -4.41 -9.42
CA PHE A 258 -0.67 -4.94 -8.05
C PHE A 258 -1.58 -4.21 -7.07
N PHE A 259 -1.85 -2.93 -7.31
CA PHE A 259 -2.69 -2.11 -6.44
C PHE A 259 -4.18 -2.35 -6.65
N GLY A 260 -4.59 -2.64 -7.89
CA GLY A 260 -5.99 -2.77 -8.31
C GLY A 260 -6.54 -1.47 -8.91
N GLY A 261 -7.65 -1.55 -9.66
CA GLY A 261 -8.27 -0.38 -10.30
C GLY A 261 -7.69 -0.02 -11.68
N GLY A 262 -6.98 -0.95 -12.31
CA GLY A 262 -6.45 -0.85 -13.67
C GLY A 262 -5.04 -0.26 -13.73
N THR A 263 -4.30 -0.68 -14.76
CA THR A 263 -3.02 -0.06 -15.13
C THR A 263 -3.25 1.26 -15.84
N LEU A 264 -2.44 2.26 -15.52
CA LEU A 264 -2.43 3.54 -16.23
C LEU A 264 -1.47 3.47 -17.43
N THR A 265 -1.86 4.06 -18.55
CA THR A 265 -0.89 4.33 -19.63
C THR A 265 0.10 5.42 -19.19
N LYS A 266 1.21 5.58 -19.92
CA LYS A 266 2.15 6.68 -19.66
C LYS A 266 1.46 8.05 -19.78
N GLU A 267 0.56 8.19 -20.77
CA GLU A 267 -0.24 9.40 -21.01
C GLU A 267 -1.14 9.72 -19.84
N GLU A 268 -1.93 8.73 -19.40
CA GLU A 268 -2.82 8.89 -18.25
C GLU A 268 -2.04 9.21 -16.97
N THR A 269 -0.87 8.60 -16.79
CA THR A 269 -0.03 8.84 -15.61
C THR A 269 0.45 10.29 -15.56
N LEU A 270 0.96 10.83 -16.68
CA LEU A 270 1.41 12.23 -16.77
C LEU A 270 0.25 13.21 -16.55
N ARG A 271 -0.90 12.95 -17.19
CA ARG A 271 -2.12 13.75 -17.00
C ARG A 271 -2.56 13.77 -15.53
N LEU A 272 -2.63 12.60 -14.90
CA LEU A 272 -3.06 12.50 -13.50
C LEU A 272 -2.05 13.17 -12.56
N ALA A 273 -0.74 13.08 -12.83
CA ALA A 273 0.27 13.77 -12.03
C ALA A 273 0.12 15.30 -12.09
N ASP A 274 -0.20 15.85 -13.26
CA ASP A 274 -0.46 17.29 -13.41
C ASP A 274 -1.73 17.75 -12.67
N LEU A 275 -2.79 16.94 -12.72
CA LEU A 275 -4.02 17.21 -11.98
C LEU A 275 -3.79 17.11 -10.47
N GLU A 276 -3.02 16.13 -10.02
CA GLU A 276 -2.64 15.96 -8.62
C GLU A 276 -1.92 17.19 -8.06
N LYS A 277 -1.00 17.78 -8.83
CA LYS A 277 -0.30 19.02 -8.42
C LYS A 277 -1.22 20.23 -8.27
N ARG A 278 -2.36 20.24 -8.97
CA ARG A 278 -3.38 21.30 -8.86
C ARG A 278 -4.35 21.04 -7.71
N ALA A 279 -4.45 19.81 -7.24
CA ALA A 279 -5.33 19.33 -6.18
C ALA A 279 -4.78 19.63 -4.76
N VAL A 280 -4.14 20.79 -4.57
CA VAL A 280 -3.49 21.19 -3.29
C VAL A 280 -4.51 21.39 -2.16
N ASN A 281 -5.74 21.75 -2.53
CA ASN A 281 -6.82 22.01 -1.59
C ASN A 281 -7.65 20.76 -1.24
N ASP A 282 -7.41 19.62 -1.90
CA ASP A 282 -8.08 18.37 -1.56
C ASP A 282 -7.65 17.90 -0.17
N MET A 283 -8.63 17.53 0.63
CA MET A 283 -8.46 17.12 2.03
C MET A 283 -9.35 15.93 2.34
N PHE A 284 -8.77 14.93 3.00
CA PHE A 284 -9.47 13.78 3.53
C PHE A 284 -9.56 13.89 5.05
N VAL A 285 -10.77 13.81 5.60
CA VAL A 285 -11.00 13.79 7.04
C VAL A 285 -11.23 12.35 7.48
N ILE A 286 -10.35 11.83 8.32
CA ILE A 286 -10.27 10.40 8.66
C ILE A 286 -10.53 10.22 10.15
N LEU A 287 -11.50 9.38 10.46
CA LEU A 287 -11.90 9.01 11.82
C LEU A 287 -11.94 7.48 11.94
N SER A 288 -11.64 6.98 13.13
CA SER A 288 -11.66 5.56 13.47
C SER A 288 -12.39 5.34 14.79
N ASP A 289 -12.99 4.16 14.96
CA ASP A 289 -13.73 3.76 16.17
C ASP A 289 -14.85 4.76 16.54
N ILE A 290 -15.85 4.88 15.66
CA ILE A 290 -16.93 5.87 15.76
C ILE A 290 -18.21 5.21 16.30
N TRP A 291 -18.36 5.15 17.62
CA TRP A 291 -19.50 4.47 18.25
C TRP A 291 -20.82 5.25 18.10
N LEU A 292 -21.64 4.84 17.13
CA LEU A 292 -22.89 5.54 16.77
C LEU A 292 -24.01 5.37 17.80
N ASP A 293 -23.87 4.41 18.71
CA ASP A 293 -24.76 4.17 19.83
C ASP A 293 -24.47 5.05 21.06
N ASN A 294 -23.34 5.77 21.05
CA ASN A 294 -23.00 6.73 22.09
C ASN A 294 -23.41 8.16 21.67
N GLU A 295 -24.35 8.75 22.41
CA GLU A 295 -24.88 10.10 22.13
C GLU A 295 -23.80 11.18 22.22
N GLN A 296 -22.86 11.09 23.18
CA GLN A 296 -21.76 12.04 23.31
C GLN A 296 -20.80 11.99 22.11
N VAL A 297 -20.58 10.80 21.55
CA VAL A 297 -19.75 10.63 20.35
C VAL A 297 -20.45 11.23 19.12
N MET A 298 -21.77 11.07 19.03
CA MET A 298 -22.57 11.68 17.96
C MET A 298 -22.59 13.22 18.05
N GLU A 299 -22.70 13.81 19.24
CA GLU A 299 -22.60 15.26 19.44
C GLU A 299 -21.22 15.81 19.04
N LYS A 300 -20.15 15.10 19.41
CA LYS A 300 -18.79 15.43 19.00
C LYS A 300 -18.61 15.32 17.49
N LEU A 301 -19.15 14.28 16.87
CA LEU A 301 -19.09 14.11 15.42
C LEU A 301 -19.84 15.26 14.71
N GLU A 302 -20.99 15.67 15.23
CA GLU A 302 -21.71 16.84 14.73
C GLU A 302 -20.88 18.12 14.86
N THR A 303 -20.10 18.27 15.94
CA THR A 303 -19.16 19.38 16.11
C THR A 303 -18.07 19.39 15.04
N VAL A 304 -17.51 18.22 14.70
CA VAL A 304 -16.55 18.07 13.58
C VAL A 304 -17.18 18.48 12.26
N LEU A 305 -18.38 17.98 11.95
CA LEU A 305 -19.10 18.29 10.71
C LEU A 305 -19.42 19.79 10.60
N ASN A 306 -19.89 20.42 11.68
CA ASN A 306 -20.12 21.86 11.74
C ASN A 306 -18.84 22.67 11.46
N GLY A 307 -17.72 22.22 12.04
CA GLY A 307 -16.40 22.82 11.79
C GLY A 307 -16.07 22.83 10.31
N PHE A 308 -16.20 21.69 9.63
CA PHE A 308 -15.89 21.58 8.20
C PHE A 308 -16.96 22.16 7.26
N GLU A 309 -18.23 22.25 7.64
CA GLU A 309 -19.25 22.97 6.86
C GLU A 309 -18.96 24.48 6.84
N SER A 310 -18.30 25.01 7.87
CA SER A 310 -17.97 26.43 8.00
C SER A 310 -16.71 26.89 7.25
N VAL A 311 -15.85 25.97 6.81
CA VAL A 311 -14.62 26.32 6.08
C VAL A 311 -14.90 26.70 4.62
N GLU A 312 -13.98 27.46 4.02
CA GLU A 312 -14.12 27.91 2.63
C GLU A 312 -14.15 26.74 1.64
N ILE A 313 -13.23 25.78 1.81
CA ILE A 313 -13.12 24.58 0.98
C ILE A 313 -13.43 23.38 1.86
N VAL A 314 -14.54 22.69 1.57
CA VAL A 314 -14.91 21.49 2.33
C VAL A 314 -14.03 20.31 1.95
N PRO A 315 -13.84 19.32 2.85
CA PRO A 315 -13.09 18.11 2.54
C PRO A 315 -13.69 17.36 1.35
N SER A 316 -12.85 16.82 0.48
CA SER A 316 -13.34 16.02 -0.66
C SER A 316 -13.73 14.60 -0.26
N LEU A 317 -13.23 14.10 0.88
CA LEU A 317 -13.55 12.78 1.41
C LEU A 317 -13.62 12.76 2.93
N PHE A 318 -14.68 12.18 3.48
CA PHE A 318 -14.72 11.69 4.86
C PHE A 318 -14.54 10.17 4.86
N VAL A 319 -13.58 9.68 5.64
CA VAL A 319 -13.36 8.25 5.85
C VAL A 319 -13.72 7.91 7.27
N PHE A 320 -14.78 7.11 7.41
CA PHE A 320 -15.25 6.58 8.68
C PHE A 320 -14.84 5.11 8.78
N MET A 321 -13.81 4.85 9.58
CA MET A 321 -13.42 3.50 9.95
C MET A 321 -14.19 3.08 11.22
N GLY A 322 -14.72 1.86 11.22
CA GLY A 322 -15.39 1.28 12.38
C GLY A 322 -14.46 1.15 13.60
N ASN A 323 -14.88 0.57 14.71
CA ASN A 323 -16.18 -0.02 14.93
C ASN A 323 -17.27 1.04 15.05
N PHE A 324 -18.47 0.74 14.55
CA PHE A 324 -19.63 1.65 14.58
C PHE A 324 -20.54 1.46 15.79
N CYS A 325 -20.21 0.52 16.66
CA CYS A 325 -20.87 0.28 17.94
C CYS A 325 -19.81 0.14 19.04
N SER A 326 -20.15 0.61 20.24
CA SER A 326 -19.32 0.47 21.45
C SER A 326 -19.15 -0.98 21.93
N HIS A 327 -20.03 -1.87 21.49
CA HIS A 327 -20.00 -3.29 21.82
C HIS A 327 -20.02 -4.15 20.55
N PRO A 328 -19.43 -5.37 20.57
CA PRO A 328 -19.43 -6.25 19.41
C PRO A 328 -20.83 -6.60 18.92
N CYS A 329 -21.06 -6.46 17.62
CA CYS A 329 -22.32 -6.85 16.99
C CYS A 329 -22.46 -8.37 16.95
N ASN A 330 -23.25 -8.95 17.85
CA ASN A 330 -23.58 -10.37 17.85
C ASN A 330 -25.09 -10.61 17.83
N LEU A 331 -25.51 -11.83 17.48
CA LEU A 331 -26.94 -12.21 17.40
C LEU A 331 -27.64 -12.24 18.77
N SER A 332 -26.90 -12.28 19.87
CA SER A 332 -27.45 -12.36 21.23
C SER A 332 -27.90 -11.01 21.76
N PHE A 333 -27.28 -9.92 21.31
CA PHE A 333 -27.73 -8.56 21.57
C PHE A 333 -28.47 -8.08 20.33
N HIS A 334 -29.73 -7.66 20.46
CA HIS A 334 -30.62 -7.20 19.38
C HIS A 334 -30.15 -5.91 18.65
N SER A 335 -28.85 -5.80 18.35
CA SER A 335 -28.13 -4.59 17.94
C SER A 335 -28.42 -4.16 16.51
N PHE A 336 -28.79 -5.07 15.59
CA PHE A 336 -28.88 -4.71 14.15
C PHE A 336 -29.97 -3.67 13.84
N SER A 337 -31.14 -3.75 14.50
CA SER A 337 -32.21 -2.77 14.29
C SER A 337 -31.82 -1.40 14.88
N SER A 338 -31.26 -1.39 16.08
CA SER A 338 -30.78 -0.17 16.74
C SER A 338 -29.64 0.47 15.96
N LEU A 339 -28.63 -0.30 15.53
CA LEU A 339 -27.51 0.16 14.71
C LEU A 339 -28.00 0.72 13.38
N ARG A 340 -28.96 0.07 12.72
CA ARG A 340 -29.60 0.62 11.51
C ARG A 340 -30.22 2.00 11.78
N LEU A 341 -30.89 2.18 12.92
CA LEU A 341 -31.43 3.49 13.31
C LEU A 341 -30.32 4.51 13.59
N HIS A 342 -29.20 4.10 14.19
CA HIS A 342 -28.04 4.97 14.43
C HIS A 342 -27.39 5.42 13.12
N PHE A 343 -27.23 4.52 12.14
CA PHE A 343 -26.85 4.89 10.78
C PHE A 343 -27.84 5.89 10.14
N GLY A 344 -29.15 5.69 10.33
CA GLY A 344 -30.15 6.68 9.91
C GLY A 344 -30.00 8.05 10.59
N LYS A 345 -29.65 8.09 11.88
CA LYS A 345 -29.36 9.35 12.61
C LYS A 345 -28.13 10.05 12.02
N LEU A 346 -27.05 9.31 11.76
CA LEU A 346 -25.85 9.85 11.12
C LEU A 346 -26.15 10.39 9.70
N GLY A 347 -26.99 9.67 8.94
CA GLY A 347 -27.41 10.11 7.61
C GLY A 347 -28.16 11.45 7.65
N ARG A 348 -29.09 11.62 8.60
CA ARG A 348 -29.80 12.90 8.82
C ARG A 348 -28.86 14.01 9.27
N MET A 349 -27.88 13.70 10.11
CA MET A 349 -26.88 14.66 10.56
C MET A 349 -26.08 15.20 9.38
N ILE A 350 -25.59 14.34 8.48
CA ILE A 350 -24.88 14.78 7.26
C ILE A 350 -25.83 15.53 6.31
N GLU A 351 -27.09 15.10 6.20
CA GLU A 351 -28.08 15.82 5.40
C GLU A 351 -28.36 17.26 5.88
N ALA A 352 -28.18 17.53 7.18
CA ALA A 352 -28.26 18.89 7.72
C ALA A 352 -27.05 19.78 7.34
N HIS A 353 -26.00 19.21 6.74
CA HIS A 353 -24.79 19.89 6.27
C HIS A 353 -24.74 19.85 4.73
N PRO A 354 -25.48 20.73 4.03
CA PRO A 354 -25.70 20.64 2.60
C PRO A 354 -24.40 20.75 1.78
N ARG A 355 -23.43 21.57 2.20
CA ARG A 355 -22.17 21.69 1.46
C ARG A 355 -21.36 20.41 1.54
N LEU A 356 -21.24 19.82 2.74
CA LEU A 356 -20.60 18.51 2.91
C LEU A 356 -21.32 17.43 2.10
N LYS A 357 -22.65 17.36 2.15
CA LYS A 357 -23.44 16.36 1.41
C LYS A 357 -23.23 16.43 -0.11
N GLU A 358 -23.13 17.64 -0.66
CA GLU A 358 -23.03 17.85 -2.12
C GLU A 358 -21.60 17.76 -2.65
N GLN A 359 -20.60 18.16 -1.86
CA GLN A 359 -19.23 18.33 -2.33
C GLN A 359 -18.25 17.31 -1.75
N SER A 360 -18.62 16.58 -0.69
CA SER A 360 -17.79 15.54 -0.07
C SER A 360 -18.29 14.13 -0.41
N GLN A 361 -17.35 13.19 -0.57
CA GLN A 361 -17.66 11.76 -0.55
C GLN A 361 -17.56 11.21 0.87
N PHE A 362 -18.32 10.14 1.16
CA PHE A 362 -18.30 9.47 2.46
C PHE A 362 -17.96 7.99 2.25
N LEU A 363 -16.82 7.55 2.80
CA LEU A 363 -16.35 6.18 2.74
C LEU A 363 -16.44 5.53 4.11
N PHE A 364 -17.09 4.37 4.17
CA PHE A 364 -17.23 3.56 5.38
C PHE A 364 -16.42 2.27 5.24
N ILE A 365 -15.59 1.99 6.24
CA ILE A 365 -14.72 0.81 6.32
C ILE A 365 -15.05 0.05 7.61
N PRO A 366 -15.46 -1.23 7.54
CA PRO A 366 -15.86 -1.98 8.73
C PRO A 366 -14.68 -2.31 9.63
N GLY A 367 -14.89 -2.19 10.95
CA GLY A 367 -13.93 -2.58 11.98
C GLY A 367 -14.00 -4.06 12.37
N PRO A 368 -13.13 -4.49 13.30
CA PRO A 368 -13.03 -5.89 13.75
C PRO A 368 -14.26 -6.40 14.52
N ASP A 369 -15.08 -5.54 15.12
CA ASP A 369 -16.26 -5.95 15.91
C ASP A 369 -17.59 -5.58 15.24
N ASP A 370 -17.52 -5.00 14.04
CA ASP A 370 -18.70 -4.65 13.26
C ASP A 370 -19.43 -5.89 12.70
N ALA A 371 -20.68 -5.66 12.31
CA ALA A 371 -21.52 -6.66 11.66
C ALA A 371 -20.87 -7.23 10.38
N GLY A 372 -20.76 -8.55 10.31
CA GLY A 372 -20.27 -9.24 9.12
C GLY A 372 -20.34 -10.76 9.25
N PRO A 373 -20.06 -11.51 8.17
CA PRO A 373 -20.14 -12.96 8.16
C PRO A 373 -18.99 -13.64 8.93
N SER A 374 -17.88 -12.94 9.17
CA SER A 374 -16.68 -13.47 9.80
C SER A 374 -15.79 -12.33 10.32
N THR A 375 -14.89 -12.66 11.25
CA THR A 375 -13.78 -11.80 11.71
C THR A 375 -12.49 -12.00 10.89
N ALA A 376 -12.51 -12.90 9.90
CA ALA A 376 -11.40 -13.15 8.99
C ALA A 376 -11.18 -11.99 8.00
N LEU A 377 -9.92 -11.74 7.63
CA LEU A 377 -9.53 -10.75 6.64
C LEU A 377 -9.38 -11.36 5.23
N PRO A 378 -9.59 -10.59 4.14
CA PRO A 378 -10.26 -9.29 4.13
C PRO A 378 -11.72 -9.42 4.55
N ARG A 379 -12.26 -8.38 5.18
CA ARG A 379 -13.69 -8.31 5.55
C ARG A 379 -14.47 -7.64 4.42
N CYS A 380 -15.64 -8.16 4.11
CA CYS A 380 -16.56 -7.49 3.19
C CYS A 380 -17.14 -6.21 3.81
N ALA A 381 -17.72 -5.36 2.96
CA ALA A 381 -18.48 -4.19 3.39
C ALA A 381 -19.62 -4.56 4.36
N LEU A 382 -20.09 -3.54 5.10
CA LEU A 382 -21.24 -3.67 5.99
C LEU A 382 -22.48 -4.18 5.23
N PRO A 383 -23.33 -5.03 5.85
CA PRO A 383 -24.55 -5.51 5.23
C PRO A 383 -25.49 -4.37 4.79
N LYS A 384 -26.04 -4.46 3.58
CA LYS A 384 -26.96 -3.46 3.00
C LYS A 384 -28.11 -3.10 3.93
N TYR A 385 -28.66 -4.07 4.66
CA TYR A 385 -29.72 -3.85 5.64
C TYR A 385 -29.39 -2.73 6.65
N LEU A 386 -28.13 -2.62 7.09
CA LEU A 386 -27.69 -1.59 8.03
C LEU A 386 -27.49 -0.25 7.35
N THR A 387 -26.94 -0.26 6.13
CA THR A 387 -26.49 0.94 5.41
C THR A 387 -27.61 1.61 4.62
N GLU A 388 -28.68 0.88 4.27
CA GLU A 388 -29.82 1.38 3.49
C GLU A 388 -30.48 2.61 4.14
N GLU A 389 -30.56 2.67 5.47
CA GLU A 389 -31.17 3.80 6.16
C GLU A 389 -30.32 5.07 6.05
N PHE A 390 -29.00 4.92 6.09
CA PHE A 390 -28.05 6.00 5.86
C PHE A 390 -28.09 6.49 4.40
N GLN A 391 -28.09 5.55 3.45
CA GLN A 391 -28.04 5.84 2.01
C GLN A 391 -29.31 6.54 1.48
N LYS A 392 -30.44 6.49 2.21
CA LYS A 392 -31.62 7.33 1.91
C LYS A 392 -31.31 8.82 1.99
N HIS A 393 -30.43 9.21 2.92
CA HIS A 393 -30.04 10.60 3.16
C HIS A 393 -28.79 10.99 2.38
N VAL A 394 -27.82 10.06 2.24
CA VAL A 394 -26.55 10.25 1.53
C VAL A 394 -26.36 9.15 0.47
N PRO A 395 -26.97 9.29 -0.73
CA PRO A 395 -27.02 8.22 -1.73
C PRO A 395 -25.65 7.88 -2.35
N ASN A 396 -24.72 8.85 -2.37
CA ASN A 396 -23.39 8.68 -2.97
C ASN A 396 -22.36 8.06 -2.02
N ALA A 397 -22.77 7.61 -0.82
CA ALA A 397 -21.86 7.04 0.14
C ALA A 397 -21.38 5.64 -0.24
N ILE A 398 -20.09 5.42 -0.01
CA ILE A 398 -19.34 4.22 -0.41
C ILE A 398 -19.13 3.36 0.84
N PHE A 399 -19.57 2.11 0.80
CA PHE A 399 -19.27 1.11 1.82
C PHE A 399 -18.33 0.09 1.20
N SER A 400 -17.11 -0.01 1.72
CA SER A 400 -16.06 -0.87 1.17
C SER A 400 -15.61 -1.94 2.17
N SER A 401 -14.73 -2.83 1.72
CA SER A 401 -14.08 -3.85 2.53
C SER A 401 -13.05 -3.28 3.50
N ASN A 402 -12.55 -4.14 4.38
CA ASN A 402 -11.40 -3.85 5.24
C ASN A 402 -10.31 -4.94 5.05
N PRO A 403 -9.10 -4.59 4.60
CA PRO A 403 -8.70 -3.24 4.16
C PRO A 403 -9.43 -2.79 2.89
N CYS A 404 -9.28 -1.52 2.55
CA CYS A 404 -9.57 -1.03 1.21
C CYS A 404 -8.42 -0.15 0.71
N ARG A 405 -8.44 0.16 -0.57
CA ARG A 405 -7.41 0.94 -1.24
C ARG A 405 -8.04 2.14 -1.95
N ILE A 406 -7.35 3.26 -1.98
CA ILE A 406 -7.77 4.45 -2.74
C ILE A 406 -6.66 4.81 -3.72
N LYS A 407 -7.05 4.99 -4.98
CA LYS A 407 -6.25 5.73 -5.97
C LYS A 407 -6.74 7.17 -5.99
N PHE A 408 -5.89 8.10 -5.57
CA PHE A 408 -6.11 9.54 -5.71
C PHE A 408 -5.12 10.05 -6.75
N TYR A 409 -5.60 10.28 -7.98
CA TYR A 409 -4.73 10.50 -9.15
C TYR A 409 -3.64 9.43 -9.28
N THR A 410 -2.37 9.77 -9.04
CA THR A 410 -1.23 8.84 -9.10
C THR A 410 -0.88 8.24 -7.73
N GLN A 411 -1.46 8.76 -6.65
CA GLN A 411 -1.23 8.26 -5.31
C GLN A 411 -2.01 6.99 -5.01
N GLU A 412 -1.38 6.16 -4.20
CA GLU A 412 -1.85 4.86 -3.76
C GLU A 412 -1.89 4.87 -2.23
N ILE A 413 -3.10 4.84 -1.69
CA ILE A 413 -3.37 4.99 -0.26
C ILE A 413 -4.09 3.73 0.23
N VAL A 414 -3.58 3.10 1.28
CA VAL A 414 -4.15 1.87 1.86
C VAL A 414 -4.77 2.19 3.21
N PHE A 415 -6.03 1.81 3.40
CA PHE A 415 -6.74 1.94 4.68
C PHE A 415 -6.91 0.56 5.29
N PHE A 416 -6.59 0.42 6.57
CA PHE A 416 -6.73 -0.84 7.30
C PHE A 416 -7.17 -0.59 8.73
N ARG A 417 -8.38 -1.03 9.07
CA ARG A 417 -8.94 -0.91 10.43
C ARG A 417 -8.70 -2.20 11.21
N GLN A 418 -7.75 -2.18 12.14
CA GLN A 418 -7.49 -3.29 13.04
C GLN A 418 -6.68 -2.79 14.24
N ASP A 419 -6.93 -3.35 15.43
CA ASP A 419 -6.11 -3.11 16.64
C ASP A 419 -4.80 -3.92 16.55
N LEU A 420 -4.00 -3.61 15.52
CA LEU A 420 -2.84 -4.36 15.08
C LEU A 420 -1.66 -4.18 16.03
N LEU A 421 -1.44 -2.96 16.54
CA LEU A 421 -0.31 -2.65 17.43
C LEU A 421 -0.36 -3.53 18.68
N TYR A 422 -1.52 -3.58 19.33
CA TYR A 422 -1.74 -4.41 20.51
C TYR A 422 -1.54 -5.91 20.21
N ARG A 423 -2.09 -6.40 19.09
CA ARG A 423 -1.96 -7.82 18.70
C ARG A 423 -0.51 -8.19 18.39
N MET A 424 0.21 -7.36 17.65
CA MET A 424 1.63 -7.59 17.32
C MET A 424 2.49 -7.65 18.57
N ARG A 425 2.34 -6.68 19.48
CA ARG A 425 3.12 -6.65 20.73
C ARG A 425 2.92 -7.91 21.57
N ARG A 426 1.70 -8.45 21.59
CA ARG A 426 1.38 -9.69 22.32
C ARG A 426 1.85 -10.96 21.63
N SER A 427 2.06 -10.92 20.32
CA SER A 427 2.50 -12.07 19.51
C SER A 427 4.01 -12.09 19.24
N CYS A 428 4.77 -11.17 19.82
CA CYS A 428 6.23 -11.15 19.70
C CYS A 428 6.85 -12.39 20.34
N LEU A 429 7.69 -13.09 19.57
CA LEU A 429 8.49 -14.22 20.03
C LEU A 429 9.69 -13.76 20.86
N ILE A 430 10.22 -12.57 20.52
CA ILE A 430 11.35 -11.93 21.20
C ILE A 430 11.01 -10.46 21.49
N PRO A 431 11.51 -9.88 22.59
CA PRO A 431 11.34 -8.46 22.87
C PRO A 431 11.88 -7.59 21.72
N PRO A 432 11.18 -6.53 21.30
CA PRO A 432 11.67 -5.60 20.28
C PRO A 432 12.99 -4.94 20.70
N SER A 433 13.87 -4.69 19.73
CA SER A 433 15.12 -3.96 19.97
C SER A 433 14.85 -2.48 20.26
N THR A 434 15.52 -1.94 21.27
CA THR A 434 15.47 -0.50 21.59
C THR A 434 16.69 0.26 21.04
N GLU A 435 17.51 -0.36 20.19
CA GLU A 435 18.74 0.27 19.67
C GLU A 435 18.46 1.39 18.67
N GLU A 436 17.47 1.21 17.80
CA GLU A 436 17.10 2.16 16.73
C GLU A 436 15.90 3.03 17.10
N THR A 437 14.90 2.46 17.78
CA THR A 437 13.69 3.14 18.25
C THR A 437 13.12 2.41 19.47
N ASP A 438 12.51 3.14 20.39
CA ASP A 438 11.73 2.59 21.50
C ASP A 438 10.21 2.68 21.24
N ASP A 439 9.84 3.20 20.07
CA ASP A 439 8.48 3.54 19.70
C ASP A 439 7.72 2.33 19.14
N PRO A 440 6.66 1.85 19.82
CA PRO A 440 5.91 0.71 19.34
C PRO A 440 5.27 0.91 17.95
N PHE A 441 4.91 2.15 17.60
CA PHE A 441 4.32 2.43 16.29
C PHE A 441 5.36 2.37 15.17
N GLU A 442 6.58 2.84 15.42
CA GLU A 442 7.67 2.72 14.44
C GLU A 442 8.05 1.25 14.21
N HIS A 443 8.10 0.44 15.28
CA HIS A 443 8.23 -1.01 15.16
C HIS A 443 7.11 -1.63 14.31
N LEU A 444 5.86 -1.20 14.50
CA LEU A 444 4.73 -1.69 13.72
C LEU A 444 4.90 -1.37 12.23
N VAL A 445 5.21 -0.11 11.91
CA VAL A 445 5.42 0.36 10.54
C VAL A 445 6.57 -0.37 9.87
N ALA A 446 7.71 -0.52 10.55
CA ALA A 446 8.83 -1.31 10.05
C ALA A 446 8.41 -2.77 9.77
N THR A 447 7.63 -3.37 10.67
CA THR A 447 7.16 -4.75 10.51
C THR A 447 6.30 -4.93 9.26
N ILE A 448 5.22 -4.16 9.11
CA ILE A 448 4.28 -4.35 8.00
C ILE A 448 4.91 -4.01 6.64
N THR A 449 5.79 -3.00 6.60
CA THR A 449 6.47 -2.58 5.37
C THR A 449 7.50 -3.63 4.95
N HIS A 450 8.37 -4.05 5.86
CA HIS A 450 9.39 -5.06 5.52
C HIS A 450 8.77 -6.43 5.23
N GLN A 451 7.69 -6.81 5.89
CA GLN A 451 6.96 -8.05 5.54
C GLN A 451 6.11 -7.90 4.26
N SER A 452 6.02 -6.70 3.67
CA SER A 452 5.12 -6.38 2.55
C SER A 452 3.69 -6.88 2.77
N HIS A 453 3.19 -6.78 4.00
CA HIS A 453 1.91 -7.35 4.39
C HIS A 453 1.29 -6.55 5.54
N LEU A 454 0.00 -6.22 5.45
CA LEU A 454 -0.72 -5.44 6.46
C LEU A 454 -0.84 -6.16 7.81
N CYS A 455 -0.97 -7.49 7.80
CA CYS A 455 -1.17 -8.28 9.00
C CYS A 455 -0.28 -9.55 9.02
N PRO A 456 1.04 -9.42 9.22
CA PRO A 456 1.97 -10.56 9.29
C PRO A 456 1.89 -11.25 10.67
N LEU A 457 0.69 -11.65 11.05
CA LEU A 457 0.39 -12.45 12.24
C LEU A 457 0.05 -13.89 11.84
N PRO A 458 0.22 -14.86 12.76
CA PRO A 458 -0.26 -16.22 12.56
C PRO A 458 -1.78 -16.27 12.33
N LEU A 459 -2.23 -17.24 11.52
CA LEU A 459 -3.65 -17.42 11.20
C LEU A 459 -4.53 -17.73 12.42
N PHE A 460 -3.96 -18.25 13.52
CA PHE A 460 -4.70 -18.48 14.76
C PHE A 460 -4.87 -17.20 15.60
N VAL A 461 -4.03 -16.18 15.41
CA VAL A 461 -4.16 -14.85 16.04
C VAL A 461 -5.09 -13.97 15.22
N GLN A 462 -4.91 -13.95 13.90
CA GLN A 462 -5.77 -13.25 12.96
C GLN A 462 -6.10 -14.15 11.77
N PRO A 463 -7.34 -14.69 11.71
CA PRO A 463 -7.78 -15.47 10.56
C PRO A 463 -7.74 -14.64 9.28
N ILE A 464 -7.25 -15.25 8.20
CA ILE A 464 -7.21 -14.69 6.84
C ILE A 464 -7.81 -15.72 5.89
N ILE A 465 -8.66 -15.26 4.98
CA ILE A 465 -9.24 -16.04 3.89
C ILE A 465 -8.10 -16.42 2.95
N TRP A 466 -7.71 -17.70 2.92
CA TRP A 466 -6.44 -18.13 2.32
C TRP A 466 -6.27 -17.72 0.86
N ASN A 467 -7.36 -17.75 0.09
CA ASN A 467 -7.31 -17.40 -1.32
C ASN A 467 -7.15 -15.89 -1.58
N TYR A 468 -7.41 -15.04 -0.58
CA TYR A 468 -7.42 -13.58 -0.65
C TYR A 468 -6.31 -12.92 0.19
N ASP A 469 -5.27 -13.66 0.57
CA ASP A 469 -4.11 -13.10 1.29
C ASP A 469 -3.43 -11.95 0.53
N HIS A 470 -3.40 -12.03 -0.81
CA HIS A 470 -2.77 -11.03 -1.67
C HIS A 470 -3.39 -9.64 -1.56
N CYS A 471 -4.64 -9.55 -1.12
CA CYS A 471 -5.32 -8.27 -0.88
C CYS A 471 -4.69 -7.48 0.28
N LEU A 472 -3.99 -8.18 1.19
CA LEU A 472 -3.29 -7.60 2.33
C LEU A 472 -1.83 -7.25 2.00
N HIS A 473 -1.36 -7.52 0.79
CA HIS A 473 0.03 -7.25 0.40
C HIS A 473 0.28 -5.74 0.25
N LEU A 474 1.47 -5.31 0.64
CA LEU A 474 2.01 -3.95 0.50
C LEU A 474 3.16 -3.96 -0.51
N TYR A 475 2.92 -4.54 -1.68
CA TYR A 475 3.90 -4.66 -2.75
C TYR A 475 3.29 -4.34 -4.12
N PRO A 476 3.87 -3.40 -4.88
CA PRO A 476 4.86 -2.41 -4.44
C PRO A 476 4.37 -1.60 -3.22
N THR A 477 5.28 -0.98 -2.49
CA THR A 477 4.92 -0.21 -1.29
C THR A 477 4.04 0.97 -1.67
N PRO A 478 2.88 1.19 -1.04
CA PRO A 478 2.02 2.32 -1.35
C PRO A 478 2.67 3.65 -0.92
N HIS A 479 2.07 4.77 -1.32
CA HIS A 479 2.53 6.09 -0.88
C HIS A 479 2.16 6.34 0.59
N THR A 480 0.94 5.93 0.97
CA THR A 480 0.39 6.17 2.31
C THR A 480 -0.30 4.94 2.86
N ILE A 481 -0.07 4.63 4.14
CA ILE A 481 -0.74 3.56 4.89
C ILE A 481 -1.43 4.16 6.11
N ILE A 482 -2.74 3.93 6.22
CA ILE A 482 -3.59 4.50 7.25
C ILE A 482 -4.11 3.36 8.10
N LEU A 483 -3.65 3.31 9.34
CA LEU A 483 -3.95 2.24 10.29
C LEU A 483 -5.00 2.74 11.27
N GLY A 484 -6.25 2.28 11.16
CA GLY A 484 -7.26 2.51 12.20
C GLY A 484 -6.98 1.60 13.39
N ASP A 485 -6.26 2.10 14.38
CA ASP A 485 -5.93 1.39 15.62
C ASP A 485 -6.43 2.22 16.82
N ARG A 486 -6.77 1.55 17.92
CA ARG A 486 -7.15 2.22 19.18
C ARG A 486 -5.97 2.85 19.91
N SER A 487 -4.74 2.61 19.45
CA SER A 487 -3.57 3.32 19.97
C SER A 487 -3.65 4.83 19.74
N GLU A 488 -2.77 5.57 20.41
CA GLU A 488 -2.67 7.03 20.25
C GLU A 488 -2.44 7.46 18.80
N GLN A 489 -2.85 8.70 18.49
CA GLN A 489 -2.58 9.33 17.20
C GLN A 489 -1.08 9.42 16.93
N LYS A 490 -0.69 8.99 15.73
CA LYS A 490 0.72 9.05 15.35
C LYS A 490 0.93 9.03 13.85
N ALA A 491 2.01 9.67 13.39
CA ALA A 491 2.50 9.60 12.03
C ALA A 491 3.98 9.27 12.06
N PHE A 492 4.41 8.48 11.09
CA PHE A 492 5.79 8.11 10.87
C PHE A 492 6.05 7.98 9.37
N LYS A 493 7.04 8.71 8.88
CA LYS A 493 7.48 8.61 7.49
C LYS A 493 8.65 7.65 7.41
N TYR A 494 8.38 6.45 6.90
CA TYR A 494 9.37 5.38 6.83
C TYR A 494 9.78 5.12 5.39
N THR A 495 11.05 5.38 5.06
CA THR A 495 11.62 5.13 3.72
C THR A 495 10.76 5.66 2.56
N GLY A 496 10.21 6.86 2.71
CA GLY A 496 9.35 7.49 1.70
C GLY A 496 7.86 7.16 1.78
N ILE A 497 7.45 6.20 2.63
CA ILE A 497 6.06 5.83 2.88
C ILE A 497 5.54 6.64 4.06
N THR A 498 4.38 7.28 3.89
CA THR A 498 3.70 7.99 4.98
C THR A 498 2.76 7.03 5.71
N CYS A 499 3.03 6.72 6.96
CA CYS A 499 2.19 5.84 7.77
C CYS A 499 1.59 6.61 8.94
N PHE A 500 0.29 6.52 9.17
CA PHE A 500 -0.31 7.16 10.35
C PHE A 500 -1.54 6.43 10.89
N ASN A 501 -1.84 6.69 12.16
CA ASN A 501 -3.02 6.24 12.89
C ASN A 501 -3.85 7.46 13.34
N PRO A 502 -5.14 7.54 13.01
CA PRO A 502 -6.02 8.62 13.46
C PRO A 502 -6.48 8.49 14.92
N GLY A 503 -6.18 7.37 15.60
CA GLY A 503 -6.59 7.13 16.98
C GLY A 503 -8.08 6.81 17.12
N SER A 504 -8.54 6.67 18.35
CA SER A 504 -9.93 6.32 18.69
C SER A 504 -10.78 7.59 18.82
N PHE A 505 -11.70 7.83 17.88
CA PHE A 505 -12.58 9.00 17.97
C PHE A 505 -13.56 8.88 19.15
N ALA A 506 -14.09 7.69 19.42
CA ALA A 506 -15.01 7.51 20.53
C ALA A 506 -14.36 7.70 21.91
N GLU A 507 -13.10 7.31 22.07
CA GLU A 507 -12.39 7.40 23.36
C GLU A 507 -11.70 8.76 23.52
N ASP A 508 -10.94 9.19 22.52
CA ASP A 508 -10.04 10.35 22.62
C ASP A 508 -10.56 11.58 21.85
N SER A 509 -11.65 11.44 21.08
CA SER A 509 -12.19 12.52 20.23
C SER A 509 -11.21 13.01 19.17
N THR A 510 -10.30 12.14 18.77
CA THR A 510 -9.21 12.42 17.85
C THR A 510 -9.58 12.07 16.40
N PHE A 511 -9.13 12.89 15.46
CA PHE A 511 -9.28 12.65 14.02
C PHE A 511 -8.11 13.28 13.24
N VAL A 512 -8.00 12.98 11.95
CA VAL A 512 -6.91 13.47 11.10
C VAL A 512 -7.47 14.17 9.87
N ALA A 513 -6.93 15.35 9.56
CA ALA A 513 -7.06 15.95 8.23
C ALA A 513 -5.80 15.61 7.43
N TYR A 514 -5.97 14.87 6.33
CA TYR A 514 -4.89 14.41 5.46
C TYR A 514 -4.98 15.09 4.10
N ARG A 515 -3.87 15.71 3.65
CA ARG A 515 -3.77 16.29 2.31
C ARG A 515 -3.03 15.32 1.40
N PRO A 516 -3.72 14.61 0.49
CA PRO A 516 -3.07 13.62 -0.35
C PRO A 516 -1.94 14.23 -1.19
N CYS A 517 -2.17 15.35 -1.89
CA CYS A 517 -1.17 15.97 -2.77
C CYS A 517 0.21 16.18 -2.09
N SER A 518 0.26 16.68 -0.86
CA SER A 518 1.51 16.90 -0.10
C SER A 518 1.88 15.74 0.83
N GLN A 519 0.99 14.77 1.00
CA GLN A 519 1.03 13.72 2.02
C GLN A 519 1.16 14.28 3.45
N GLU A 520 0.61 15.48 3.68
CA GLU A 520 0.65 16.13 4.99
C GLU A 520 -0.45 15.56 5.90
N VAL A 521 -0.09 15.32 7.15
CA VAL A 521 -0.94 14.73 8.19
C VAL A 521 -1.14 15.75 9.30
N GLU A 522 -2.34 16.30 9.41
CA GLU A 522 -2.73 17.26 10.44
C GLU A 522 -3.55 16.54 11.53
N PHE A 523 -2.97 16.37 12.71
CA PHE A 523 -3.67 15.79 13.87
C PHE A 523 -4.64 16.79 14.48
N SER A 524 -5.84 16.32 14.82
CA SER A 524 -6.89 17.11 15.45
C SER A 524 -7.56 16.34 16.58
N ALA A 525 -8.00 17.06 17.60
CA ALA A 525 -8.79 16.56 18.71
C ALA A 525 -9.81 17.64 19.12
N LEU A 526 -10.99 17.21 19.61
CA LEU A 526 -12.05 18.10 20.09
C LEU A 526 -11.93 18.45 21.57
#